data_AF-A0A9D1P7I4-F1
#
_entry.id   AF-A0A9D1P7I4-F1
#
_cell.length_a   1.000
_cell.length_b   1.000
_cell.length_c   1.000
_cell.angle_alpha   90.00
_cell.angle_beta   90.00
_cell.angle_gamma   90.00
#
_symmetry.space_group_name_H-M   'P 1'
#
loop_
_entity.id
_entity.type
_entity.pdbx_description
1 polymer ?
#
loop_
_entity_poly.entity_id
_entity_poly.type
_entity_poly.pdbx_seq_one_letter_code
_entity_poly.pdbx_strand_id
1 'polypeptide(L)'
;MVRIHPLPAGEAASGDFSAVIGGERATPWLCRVSAMPYNTVWPGHQRPLEQTEPASFLSFEMQEPVEVRLTANRPFAEAVVRPLNKGVQPRVSGREIAFTIAQPGAYTVELDGFHRALHLFANPLTDFGVDKSAPNVHYFGPGVHEVGDLELSSGETLFVDGGAVLYGSVRAIHKKNVRIVGYGVIDGSREVRTNDTKLIAADGSGARDLRDEATLRAFLREANVLKGCVQLYSCEDCEIAGVIARDSATFAYILADCQRVNCEWLKTIGMWRYNSDGIDLFNSRYVRIANGFFRDFDDCIVLKGIKGWDRENVRHISVTGCTVWCDWGSALELGAETCADEYSDILFADCDVIHATHVCMRTHNSDRAHVHDMLLFDIRCEYSAHDLTCAYQEDMAKPYTPAHGTPQLIASPVYDGPFSDDHILGQTSRVRYEKIQILGPEGMEMPACCFGGQDGAHANREIVLENVSFNGRRLLPEQIRLEKSPFDEVALK
;
A
#
# COMPACT_ATOMS: atom_id res chain seq x y z
N MET A 1 -10.09 10.77 -25.14
CA MET A 1 -8.93 10.00 -25.69
C MET A 1 -8.56 8.89 -24.72
N VAL A 2 -8.16 7.72 -25.23
CA VAL A 2 -7.62 6.58 -24.47
C VAL A 2 -6.24 6.25 -25.03
N ARG A 3 -5.28 5.90 -24.17
CA ARG A 3 -3.98 5.36 -24.59
C ARG A 3 -3.75 4.04 -23.84
N ILE A 4 -3.67 2.95 -24.60
CA ILE A 4 -3.43 1.62 -24.05
C ILE A 4 -1.99 1.23 -24.38
N HIS A 5 -1.26 0.75 -23.38
CA HIS A 5 0.10 0.28 -23.57
C HIS A 5 0.10 -1.22 -23.87
N PRO A 6 0.76 -1.66 -24.96
CA PRO A 6 0.83 -3.08 -25.28
C PRO A 6 1.62 -3.84 -24.21
N LEU A 7 1.23 -5.09 -23.96
CA LEU A 7 2.03 -6.04 -23.19
C LEU A 7 3.37 -6.26 -23.91
N PRO A 8 4.52 -6.01 -23.27
CA PRO A 8 5.83 -6.23 -23.89
C PRO A 8 6.08 -7.68 -24.26
N ALA A 9 6.86 -7.90 -25.32
CA ALA A 9 7.34 -9.23 -25.65
C ALA A 9 8.17 -9.80 -24.48
N GLY A 10 7.81 -10.99 -24.00
CA GLY A 10 8.44 -11.64 -22.84
C GLY A 10 7.62 -11.55 -21.55
N GLU A 11 6.67 -10.62 -21.46
CA GLU A 11 5.73 -10.55 -20.34
C GLU A 11 4.55 -11.52 -20.53
N ALA A 12 4.01 -12.02 -19.41
CA ALA A 12 2.89 -12.96 -19.43
C ALA A 12 1.54 -12.22 -19.47
N ALA A 13 0.68 -12.62 -20.41
CA ALA A 13 -0.72 -12.20 -20.41
C ALA A 13 -1.52 -13.01 -19.38
N SER A 14 -2.50 -12.38 -18.74
CA SER A 14 -3.50 -13.11 -17.96
C SER A 14 -4.49 -13.81 -18.89
N GLY A 15 -4.87 -15.03 -18.50
CA GLY A 15 -5.89 -15.83 -19.18
C GLY A 15 -7.29 -15.69 -18.58
N ASP A 16 -7.52 -14.84 -17.58
CA ASP A 16 -8.80 -14.77 -16.87
C ASP A 16 -9.84 -13.88 -17.60
N PHE A 17 -9.38 -12.87 -18.35
CA PHE A 17 -10.24 -11.89 -19.04
C PHE A 17 -9.75 -11.57 -20.44
N SER A 18 -10.69 -11.36 -21.37
CA SER A 18 -10.45 -10.55 -22.59
C SER A 18 -11.00 -9.15 -22.37
N ALA A 19 -10.29 -8.10 -22.81
CA ALA A 19 -10.70 -6.72 -22.56
C ALA A 19 -10.75 -5.86 -23.83
N VAL A 20 -11.75 -4.99 -23.89
CA VAL A 20 -11.86 -3.88 -24.84
C VAL A 20 -12.10 -2.60 -24.05
N ILE A 21 -11.21 -1.62 -24.21
CA ILE A 21 -11.19 -0.36 -23.47
C ILE A 21 -11.32 0.77 -24.50
N GLY A 22 -12.39 1.56 -24.43
CA GLY A 22 -12.61 2.66 -25.39
C GLY A 22 -12.73 2.20 -26.85
N GLY A 23 -13.12 0.94 -27.08
CA GLY A 23 -13.21 0.33 -28.42
C GLY A 23 -11.92 -0.34 -28.91
N GLU A 24 -10.82 -0.21 -28.18
CA GLU A 24 -9.53 -0.83 -28.50
C GLU A 24 -9.30 -2.09 -27.66
N ARG A 25 -8.72 -3.14 -28.26
CA ARG A 25 -8.39 -4.37 -27.54
C ARG A 25 -7.25 -4.11 -26.56
N ALA A 26 -7.45 -4.50 -25.30
CA ALA A 26 -6.43 -4.49 -24.27
C ALA A 26 -6.11 -5.92 -23.83
N THR A 27 -4.85 -6.20 -23.55
CA THR A 27 -4.40 -7.50 -23.03
C THR A 27 -4.09 -7.35 -21.56
N PRO A 28 -4.89 -7.92 -20.63
CA PRO A 28 -4.55 -7.92 -19.22
C PRO A 28 -3.22 -8.61 -18.95
N TRP A 29 -2.41 -7.98 -18.11
CA TRP A 29 -1.10 -8.45 -17.68
C TRP A 29 -1.29 -9.40 -16.52
N LEU A 30 -0.51 -10.49 -16.50
CA LEU A 30 -0.46 -11.40 -15.37
C LEU A 30 0.32 -10.77 -14.22
N CYS A 31 -0.20 -10.89 -13.00
CA CYS A 31 0.54 -10.68 -11.76
C CYS A 31 0.22 -11.81 -10.79
N ARG A 32 0.99 -11.93 -9.71
CA ARG A 32 0.77 -12.92 -8.66
C ARG A 32 0.50 -12.24 -7.34
N VAL A 33 -0.59 -12.58 -6.68
CA VAL A 33 -1.04 -11.97 -5.42
C VAL A 33 -1.21 -13.03 -4.35
N SER A 34 -1.49 -12.63 -3.11
CA SER A 34 -1.86 -13.59 -2.09
C SER A 34 -3.17 -14.29 -2.44
N ALA A 35 -3.24 -15.61 -2.22
CA ALA A 35 -4.50 -16.35 -2.31
C ALA A 35 -5.20 -16.45 -0.95
N MET A 36 -4.50 -16.14 0.15
CA MET A 36 -5.00 -16.38 1.49
C MET A 36 -4.26 -15.52 2.52
N PRO A 37 -4.95 -15.05 3.56
CA PRO A 37 -4.32 -14.34 4.66
C PRO A 37 -3.65 -15.32 5.63
N TYR A 38 -2.49 -15.82 5.25
CA TYR A 38 -1.67 -16.74 6.04
C TYR A 38 -0.22 -16.26 5.98
N ASN A 39 0.29 -15.76 7.11
CA ASN A 39 1.59 -15.10 7.20
C ASN A 39 2.43 -15.70 8.32
N THR A 40 3.73 -15.59 8.22
CA THR A 40 4.68 -15.87 9.30
C THR A 40 5.53 -14.64 9.53
N VAL A 41 5.95 -14.42 10.78
CA VAL A 41 6.96 -13.41 11.06
C VAL A 41 8.23 -13.77 10.29
N TRP A 42 8.92 -12.76 9.74
CA TRP A 42 10.23 -12.91 9.10
C TRP A 42 11.15 -13.76 10.00
N PRO A 43 11.76 -14.84 9.47
CA PRO A 43 13.02 -14.66 8.75
C PRO A 43 13.12 -15.31 7.35
N GLY A 44 13.70 -14.56 6.41
CA GLY A 44 14.52 -14.98 5.27
C GLY A 44 13.87 -15.70 4.09
N HIS A 45 12.73 -16.36 4.25
CA HIS A 45 12.28 -17.33 3.26
C HIS A 45 11.21 -16.79 2.31
N GLN A 46 11.20 -17.35 1.10
CA GLN A 46 10.19 -17.04 0.11
C GLN A 46 8.88 -17.76 0.46
N ARG A 47 7.77 -17.02 0.43
CA ARG A 47 6.43 -17.58 0.57
C ARG A 47 6.21 -18.72 -0.45
N PRO A 48 5.59 -19.85 -0.07
CA PRO A 48 5.26 -20.92 -1.01
C PRO A 48 4.28 -20.45 -2.09
N LEU A 49 4.47 -20.91 -3.34
CA LEU A 49 3.59 -20.52 -4.46
C LEU A 49 2.16 -21.03 -4.29
N GLU A 50 1.95 -22.11 -3.54
CA GLU A 50 0.65 -22.68 -3.23
C GLU A 50 -0.24 -21.76 -2.36
N GLN A 51 0.37 -20.78 -1.68
CA GLN A 51 -0.34 -19.76 -0.92
C GLN A 51 -0.66 -18.49 -1.75
N THR A 52 -0.40 -18.55 -3.05
CA THR A 52 -0.55 -17.42 -3.98
C THR A 52 -1.46 -17.80 -5.12
N GLU A 53 -1.95 -16.81 -5.84
CA GLU A 53 -2.75 -17.04 -7.04
C GLU A 53 -2.41 -16.04 -8.16
N PRO A 54 -2.68 -16.38 -9.43
CA PRO A 54 -2.68 -15.39 -10.49
C PRO A 54 -3.79 -14.36 -10.29
N ALA A 55 -3.49 -13.11 -10.60
CA ALA A 55 -4.45 -12.03 -10.79
C ALA A 55 -4.09 -11.24 -12.04
N SER A 56 -4.96 -10.31 -12.42
CA SER A 56 -4.81 -9.55 -13.67
C SER A 56 -4.70 -8.06 -13.39
N PHE A 57 -3.94 -7.33 -14.19
CA PHE A 57 -4.01 -5.88 -14.20
C PHE A 57 -3.94 -5.28 -15.61
N LEU A 58 -4.46 -4.07 -15.78
CA LEU A 58 -4.34 -3.25 -16.97
C LEU A 58 -3.98 -1.82 -16.56
N SER A 59 -3.08 -1.18 -17.31
CA SER A 59 -2.75 0.23 -17.14
C SER A 59 -2.98 0.95 -18.46
N PHE A 60 -3.74 2.04 -18.43
CA PHE A 60 -4.03 2.87 -19.61
C PHE A 60 -4.25 4.32 -19.17
N GLU A 61 -4.04 5.28 -20.05
CA GLU A 61 -4.43 6.67 -19.81
C GLU A 61 -5.81 6.98 -20.40
N MET A 62 -6.54 7.87 -19.73
CA MET A 62 -7.82 8.41 -20.18
C MET A 62 -7.88 9.93 -19.95
N GLN A 63 -8.70 10.59 -20.77
CA GLN A 63 -9.03 12.02 -20.63
C GLN A 63 -10.54 12.29 -20.58
N GLU A 64 -11.36 11.34 -21.04
CA GLU A 64 -12.82 11.41 -21.07
C GLU A 64 -13.39 10.07 -20.60
N PRO A 65 -14.68 9.97 -20.21
CA PRO A 65 -15.28 8.71 -19.81
C PRO A 65 -15.02 7.58 -20.81
N VAL A 66 -14.61 6.41 -20.32
CA VAL A 66 -14.22 5.25 -21.12
C VAL A 66 -15.17 4.08 -20.87
N GLU A 67 -15.71 3.50 -21.93
CA GLU A 67 -16.41 2.22 -21.85
C GLU A 67 -15.40 1.08 -21.73
N VAL A 68 -15.61 0.23 -20.72
CA VAL A 68 -14.87 -1.00 -20.48
C VAL A 68 -15.80 -2.17 -20.79
N ARG A 69 -15.35 -3.08 -21.66
CA ARG A 69 -16.02 -4.34 -21.95
C ARG A 69 -15.05 -5.48 -21.67
N LEU A 70 -15.48 -6.43 -20.85
CA LEU A 70 -14.71 -7.60 -20.47
C LEU A 70 -15.49 -8.86 -20.82
N THR A 71 -14.78 -9.88 -21.26
CA THR A 71 -15.31 -11.24 -21.37
C THR A 71 -14.55 -12.12 -20.38
N ALA A 72 -15.24 -12.65 -19.37
CA ALA A 72 -14.64 -13.57 -18.41
C ALA A 72 -14.41 -14.95 -19.06
N ASN A 73 -13.25 -15.55 -18.81
CA ASN A 73 -12.94 -16.89 -19.32
C ASN A 73 -13.45 -18.03 -18.42
N ARG A 74 -14.15 -17.68 -17.33
CA ARG A 74 -14.89 -18.60 -16.46
C ARG A 74 -16.35 -18.17 -16.31
N PRO A 75 -17.28 -19.09 -16.00
CA PRO A 75 -18.61 -18.69 -15.52
C PRO A 75 -18.49 -17.97 -14.18
N PHE A 76 -19.43 -17.07 -13.92
CA PHE A 76 -19.56 -16.37 -12.64
C PHE A 76 -21.03 -16.05 -12.36
N ALA A 77 -21.38 -15.79 -11.10
CA ALA A 77 -22.72 -15.40 -10.68
C ALA A 77 -22.80 -13.91 -10.27
N GLU A 78 -21.75 -13.40 -9.63
CA GLU A 78 -21.65 -12.04 -9.14
C GLU A 78 -20.50 -11.30 -9.83
N ALA A 79 -20.71 -10.02 -10.12
CA ALA A 79 -19.67 -9.11 -10.60
C ALA A 79 -19.77 -7.77 -9.87
N VAL A 80 -18.67 -7.34 -9.26
CA VAL A 80 -18.56 -6.07 -8.53
C VAL A 80 -17.42 -5.25 -9.12
N VAL A 81 -17.60 -3.92 -9.20
CA VAL A 81 -16.54 -2.98 -9.53
C VAL A 81 -16.29 -2.07 -8.32
N ARG A 82 -15.10 -2.17 -7.73
CA ARG A 82 -14.66 -1.36 -6.59
C ARG A 82 -13.76 -0.21 -7.05
N PRO A 83 -13.65 0.90 -6.30
CA PRO A 83 -14.38 1.17 -5.06
C PRO A 83 -15.87 1.50 -5.29
N LEU A 84 -16.72 1.03 -4.39
CA LEU A 84 -18.18 1.13 -4.44
C LEU A 84 -18.66 2.58 -4.42
N ASN A 85 -17.92 3.49 -3.77
CA ASN A 85 -18.25 4.91 -3.72
C ASN A 85 -18.27 5.59 -5.11
N LYS A 86 -17.56 5.03 -6.11
CA LYS A 86 -17.55 5.54 -7.48
C LYS A 86 -18.85 5.23 -8.22
N GLY A 87 -19.71 4.39 -7.64
CA GLY A 87 -21.04 4.08 -8.19
C GLY A 87 -21.00 3.35 -9.53
N VAL A 88 -19.91 2.66 -9.84
CA VAL A 88 -19.75 1.93 -11.10
C VAL A 88 -20.55 0.64 -11.03
N GLN A 89 -21.67 0.58 -11.75
CA GLN A 89 -22.55 -0.58 -11.80
C GLN A 89 -22.28 -1.40 -13.08
N PRO A 90 -21.72 -2.62 -12.97
CA PRO A 90 -21.48 -3.48 -14.13
C PRO A 90 -22.79 -4.02 -14.71
N ARG A 91 -22.92 -3.97 -16.03
CA ARG A 91 -23.97 -4.69 -16.77
C ARG A 91 -23.43 -6.05 -17.19
N VAL A 92 -24.11 -7.11 -16.76
CA VAL A 92 -23.69 -8.50 -17.00
C VAL A 92 -24.66 -9.19 -17.96
N SER A 93 -24.11 -9.91 -18.95
CA SER A 93 -24.87 -10.79 -19.85
C SER A 93 -24.07 -12.06 -20.14
N GLY A 94 -24.38 -13.15 -19.43
CA GLY A 94 -23.60 -14.38 -19.52
C GLY A 94 -22.19 -14.16 -18.98
N ARG A 95 -21.18 -14.21 -19.86
CA ARG A 95 -19.76 -13.97 -19.49
C ARG A 95 -19.28 -12.55 -19.81
N GLU A 96 -20.14 -11.73 -20.42
CA GLU A 96 -19.82 -10.36 -20.80
C GLU A 96 -20.14 -9.40 -19.66
N ILE A 97 -19.21 -8.49 -19.38
CA ILE A 97 -19.31 -7.45 -18.36
C ILE A 97 -19.03 -6.12 -19.04
N ALA A 98 -19.91 -5.13 -18.85
CA ALA A 98 -19.72 -3.80 -19.43
C ALA A 98 -20.05 -2.69 -18.43
N PHE A 99 -19.18 -1.70 -18.32
CA PHE A 99 -19.37 -0.50 -17.49
C PHE A 99 -18.60 0.69 -18.05
N THR A 100 -18.77 1.86 -17.43
CA THR A 100 -18.07 3.08 -17.81
C THR A 100 -17.23 3.58 -16.64
N ILE A 101 -15.96 3.84 -16.90
CA ILE A 101 -15.07 4.57 -15.99
C ILE A 101 -15.19 6.06 -16.34
N ALA A 102 -15.72 6.85 -15.41
CA ALA A 102 -16.02 8.27 -15.67
C ALA A 102 -14.78 9.17 -15.52
N GLN A 103 -13.85 8.82 -14.64
CA GLN A 103 -12.69 9.63 -14.28
C GLN A 103 -11.46 8.74 -14.00
N PRO A 104 -10.24 9.28 -14.13
CA PRO A 104 -9.03 8.59 -13.69
C PRO A 104 -9.15 8.09 -12.25
N GLY A 105 -8.55 6.93 -12.00
CA GLY A 105 -8.61 6.24 -10.72
C GLY A 105 -8.20 4.78 -10.85
N ALA A 106 -8.13 4.08 -9.72
CA ALA A 106 -7.97 2.64 -9.68
C ALA A 106 -9.32 1.97 -9.48
N TYR A 107 -9.57 0.92 -10.26
CA TYR A 107 -10.80 0.14 -10.17
C TYR A 107 -10.47 -1.35 -10.13
N THR A 108 -11.23 -2.13 -9.38
CA THR A 108 -11.04 -3.59 -9.32
C THR A 108 -12.34 -4.30 -9.67
N VAL A 109 -12.25 -5.25 -10.60
CA VAL A 109 -13.36 -6.11 -11.01
C VAL A 109 -13.21 -7.47 -10.34
N GLU A 110 -14.21 -7.83 -9.55
CA GLU A 110 -14.28 -9.06 -8.77
C GLU A 110 -15.42 -9.94 -9.28
N LEU A 111 -15.16 -11.25 -9.40
CA LEU A 111 -16.12 -12.24 -9.87
C LEU A 111 -16.24 -13.37 -8.84
N ASP A 112 -17.39 -13.44 -8.19
CA ASP A 112 -17.68 -14.37 -7.07
C ASP A 112 -16.67 -14.25 -5.91
N GLY A 113 -16.31 -13.01 -5.58
CA GLY A 113 -15.31 -12.68 -4.57
C GLY A 113 -13.97 -12.25 -5.15
N PHE A 114 -12.96 -12.21 -4.28
CA PHE A 114 -11.70 -11.52 -4.55
C PHE A 114 -10.69 -12.31 -5.40
N HIS A 115 -10.93 -13.61 -5.61
CA HIS A 115 -9.99 -14.49 -6.31
C HIS A 115 -9.86 -14.19 -7.81
N ARG A 116 -8.61 -14.07 -8.26
CA ARG A 116 -8.21 -13.69 -9.63
C ARG A 116 -8.87 -12.41 -10.15
N ALA A 117 -8.96 -11.40 -9.30
CA ALA A 117 -9.51 -10.09 -9.67
C ALA A 117 -8.74 -9.45 -10.85
N LEU A 118 -9.43 -8.55 -11.57
CA LEU A 118 -8.82 -7.67 -12.58
C LEU A 118 -8.72 -6.25 -12.03
N HIS A 119 -7.49 -5.74 -11.95
CA HIS A 119 -7.19 -4.38 -11.53
C HIS A 119 -7.05 -3.48 -12.76
N LEU A 120 -7.71 -2.33 -12.77
CA LEU A 120 -7.72 -1.36 -13.85
C LEU A 120 -7.13 -0.05 -13.33
N PHE A 121 -5.93 0.29 -13.78
CA PHE A 121 -5.27 1.55 -13.50
C PHE A 121 -5.58 2.54 -14.63
N ALA A 122 -6.67 3.28 -14.46
CA ALA A 122 -7.11 4.30 -15.40
C ALA A 122 -6.44 5.63 -15.05
N ASN A 123 -5.30 5.89 -15.67
CA ASN A 123 -4.45 7.03 -15.36
C ASN A 123 -4.93 8.32 -16.06
N PRO A 124 -4.63 9.51 -15.52
CA PRO A 124 -4.79 10.74 -16.29
C PRO A 124 -3.78 10.78 -17.44
N LEU A 125 -4.18 11.35 -18.57
CA LEU A 125 -3.25 11.61 -19.67
C LEU A 125 -2.19 12.64 -19.24
N THR A 126 -0.95 12.20 -19.08
CA THR A 126 0.15 12.98 -18.50
C THR A 126 1.42 12.85 -19.33
N ASP A 127 2.15 13.96 -19.55
CA ASP A 127 3.46 13.97 -20.22
C ASP A 127 4.64 14.08 -19.23
N PHE A 128 4.34 14.29 -17.95
CA PHE A 128 5.25 14.48 -16.82
C PHE A 128 6.25 15.64 -17.01
N GLY A 129 6.08 16.48 -18.03
CA GLY A 129 7.01 17.56 -18.36
C GLY A 129 8.46 17.11 -18.57
N VAL A 130 8.69 15.88 -19.08
CA VAL A 130 10.03 15.33 -19.28
C VAL A 130 10.49 15.45 -20.73
N ASP A 131 11.61 16.11 -20.96
CA ASP A 131 12.35 16.01 -22.22
C ASP A 131 13.15 14.70 -22.24
N LYS A 132 12.63 13.69 -22.95
CA LYS A 132 13.22 12.35 -23.08
C LYS A 132 14.64 12.35 -23.68
N SER A 133 15.07 13.44 -24.30
CA SER A 133 16.40 13.58 -24.91
C SER A 133 17.42 14.30 -24.01
N ALA A 134 16.96 14.85 -22.87
CA ALA A 134 17.84 15.57 -21.97
C ALA A 134 18.90 14.64 -21.33
N PRO A 135 20.15 15.12 -21.17
CA PRO A 135 21.27 14.28 -20.75
C PRO A 135 21.14 13.74 -19.31
N ASN A 136 20.32 14.36 -18.47
CA ASN A 136 20.02 13.95 -17.10
C ASN A 136 18.74 13.09 -16.99
N VAL A 137 18.22 12.59 -18.11
CA VAL A 137 17.02 11.75 -18.16
C VAL A 137 17.40 10.32 -18.56
N HIS A 138 17.14 9.38 -17.67
CA HIS A 138 17.17 7.95 -17.93
C HIS A 138 15.80 7.54 -18.49
N TYR A 139 15.66 7.47 -19.81
CA TYR A 139 14.40 7.13 -20.46
C TYR A 139 14.34 5.66 -20.89
N PHE A 140 13.30 4.96 -20.45
CA PHE A 140 12.99 3.59 -20.86
C PHE A 140 11.61 3.54 -21.54
N GLY A 141 11.62 3.34 -22.86
CA GLY A 141 10.40 3.18 -23.66
C GLY A 141 9.81 1.77 -23.58
N PRO A 142 8.69 1.50 -24.29
CA PRO A 142 8.02 0.20 -24.26
C PRO A 142 8.95 -0.98 -24.56
N GLY A 143 8.88 -2.03 -23.76
CA GLY A 143 9.79 -3.17 -23.82
C GLY A 143 10.27 -3.65 -22.45
N VAL A 144 10.96 -4.79 -22.44
CA VAL A 144 11.62 -5.35 -21.26
C VAL A 144 13.05 -4.83 -21.18
N HIS A 145 13.45 -4.34 -20.01
CA HIS A 145 14.79 -3.81 -19.73
C HIS A 145 15.32 -4.42 -18.43
N GLU A 146 16.52 -4.99 -18.48
CA GLU A 146 17.21 -5.54 -17.31
C GLU A 146 18.23 -4.50 -16.82
N VAL A 147 17.92 -3.80 -15.73
CA VAL A 147 18.76 -2.70 -15.24
C VAL A 147 19.55 -3.05 -13.98
N GLY A 148 19.17 -4.11 -13.26
CA GLY A 148 19.79 -4.44 -11.98
C GLY A 148 19.55 -3.34 -10.94
N ASP A 149 20.60 -2.81 -10.33
CA ASP A 149 20.50 -1.70 -9.37
C ASP A 149 20.84 -0.38 -10.06
N LEU A 150 19.82 0.43 -10.35
CA LEU A 150 19.97 1.77 -10.93
C LEU A 150 20.09 2.81 -9.82
N GLU A 151 21.24 3.49 -9.73
CA GLU A 151 21.47 4.58 -8.76
C GLU A 151 21.35 5.95 -9.44
N LEU A 152 20.45 6.80 -8.93
CA LEU A 152 20.20 8.15 -9.45
C LEU A 152 21.04 9.20 -8.71
N SER A 153 21.44 10.23 -9.44
CA SER A 153 22.12 11.42 -8.92
C SER A 153 21.17 12.61 -8.76
N SER A 154 21.62 13.65 -8.05
CA SER A 154 20.83 14.87 -7.88
C SER A 154 20.48 15.52 -9.22
N GLY A 155 19.22 15.89 -9.40
CA GLY A 155 18.70 16.49 -10.64
C GLY A 155 18.41 15.49 -11.77
N GLU A 156 18.61 14.20 -11.55
CA GLU A 156 18.28 13.18 -12.54
C GLU A 156 16.81 12.79 -12.52
N THR A 157 16.30 12.43 -13.70
CA THR A 157 14.95 11.90 -13.88
C THR A 157 15.03 10.49 -14.45
N LEU A 158 14.42 9.52 -13.79
CA LEU A 158 14.06 8.24 -14.39
C LEU A 158 12.66 8.35 -14.99
N PHE A 159 12.53 8.13 -16.30
CA PHE A 159 11.23 8.05 -16.97
C PHE A 159 11.00 6.62 -17.49
N VAL A 160 10.11 5.89 -16.82
CA VAL A 160 9.65 4.55 -17.22
C VAL A 160 8.32 4.68 -17.96
N ASP A 161 8.36 4.67 -19.30
CA ASP A 161 7.17 4.91 -20.13
C ASP A 161 6.14 3.77 -20.00
N GLY A 162 4.89 4.06 -20.34
CA GLY A 162 3.85 3.03 -20.35
C GLY A 162 4.22 1.88 -21.30
N GLY A 163 4.04 0.65 -20.85
CA GLY A 163 4.48 -0.54 -21.57
C GLY A 163 5.99 -0.83 -21.43
N ALA A 164 6.74 -0.09 -20.62
CA ALA A 164 8.09 -0.51 -20.21
C ALA A 164 8.02 -1.39 -18.95
N VAL A 165 8.88 -2.41 -18.88
CA VAL A 165 9.15 -3.19 -17.67
C VAL A 165 10.64 -3.11 -17.37
N LEU A 166 10.95 -2.56 -16.21
CA LEU A 166 12.29 -2.39 -15.68
C LEU A 166 12.54 -3.45 -14.61
N TYR A 167 13.25 -4.52 -14.95
CA TYR A 167 13.64 -5.54 -13.97
C TYR A 167 14.84 -5.05 -13.17
N GLY A 168 14.64 -4.80 -11.87
CA GLY A 168 15.65 -4.24 -11.01
C GLY A 168 15.11 -3.40 -9.85
N SER A 169 16.01 -2.61 -9.26
CA SER A 169 15.70 -1.63 -8.22
C SER A 169 16.24 -0.25 -8.57
N VAL A 170 15.57 0.80 -8.10
CA VAL A 170 15.98 2.20 -8.30
C VAL A 170 16.29 2.82 -6.96
N ARG A 171 17.46 3.45 -6.84
CA ARG A 171 17.95 4.00 -5.57
C ARG A 171 18.48 5.41 -5.70
N ALA A 172 18.24 6.23 -4.68
CA ALA A 172 19.00 7.46 -4.46
C ALA A 172 19.39 7.56 -2.98
N ILE A 173 20.63 7.99 -2.71
CA ILE A 173 21.18 8.17 -1.37
C ILE A 173 21.78 9.57 -1.28
N HIS A 174 21.28 10.39 -0.34
CA HIS A 174 21.72 11.78 -0.13
C HIS A 174 21.63 12.66 -1.39
N LYS A 175 20.55 12.52 -2.17
CA LYS A 175 20.33 13.26 -3.41
C LYS A 175 19.21 14.28 -3.29
N LYS A 176 19.23 15.25 -4.21
CA LYS A 176 18.21 16.30 -4.30
C LYS A 176 17.60 16.39 -5.69
N ASN A 177 16.34 16.78 -5.82
CA ASN A 177 15.70 17.00 -7.12
C ASN A 177 15.67 15.73 -8.00
N VAL A 178 15.46 14.57 -7.38
CA VAL A 178 15.33 13.29 -8.11
C VAL A 178 13.88 13.10 -8.52
N ARG A 179 13.65 12.70 -9.77
CA ARG A 179 12.31 12.39 -10.30
C ARG A 179 12.25 10.95 -10.80
N ILE A 180 11.22 10.20 -10.42
CA ILE A 180 10.95 8.84 -10.91
C ILE A 180 9.52 8.81 -11.41
N VAL A 181 9.34 8.87 -12.73
CA VAL A 181 8.03 9.16 -13.34
C VAL A 181 7.68 8.23 -14.50
N GLY A 182 6.40 8.20 -14.88
CA GLY A 182 5.87 7.46 -16.01
C GLY A 182 4.90 6.35 -15.59
N TYR A 183 4.24 5.70 -16.56
CA TYR A 183 3.22 4.66 -16.29
C TYR A 183 3.71 3.23 -16.55
N GLY A 184 5.03 3.02 -16.62
CA GLY A 184 5.63 1.70 -16.73
C GLY A 184 5.83 0.99 -15.38
N VAL A 185 6.41 -0.20 -15.44
CA VAL A 185 6.58 -1.11 -14.30
C VAL A 185 8.06 -1.15 -13.88
N ILE A 186 8.33 -1.04 -12.59
CA ILE A 186 9.59 -1.40 -11.94
C ILE A 186 9.34 -2.72 -11.21
N ASP A 187 10.06 -3.76 -11.60
CA ASP A 187 9.81 -5.14 -11.19
C ASP A 187 10.95 -5.70 -10.35
N GLY A 188 10.64 -6.08 -9.11
CA GLY A 188 11.59 -6.63 -8.13
C GLY A 188 11.76 -8.15 -8.18
N SER A 189 11.12 -8.86 -9.11
CA SER A 189 11.06 -10.33 -9.11
C SER A 189 12.43 -11.00 -9.26
N ARG A 190 13.42 -10.30 -9.82
CA ARG A 190 14.81 -10.77 -9.99
C ARG A 190 15.59 -10.85 -8.68
N GLU A 191 15.18 -10.08 -7.66
CA GLU A 191 15.85 -10.11 -6.37
C GLU A 191 15.48 -11.42 -5.63
N VAL A 192 16.51 -12.17 -5.22
CA VAL A 192 16.36 -13.50 -4.62
C VAL A 192 16.30 -13.38 -3.10
N ARG A 193 15.27 -13.97 -2.49
CA ARG A 193 15.16 -14.11 -1.04
C ARG A 193 15.82 -15.41 -0.58
N THR A 194 16.72 -15.31 0.39
CA THR A 194 17.38 -16.48 1.02
C THR A 194 17.28 -16.37 2.54
N ASN A 195 17.48 -17.50 3.23
CA ASN A 195 17.45 -17.53 4.70
C ASN A 195 18.43 -16.53 5.37
N ASP A 196 19.43 -16.05 4.64
CA ASP A 196 20.43 -15.07 5.11
C ASP A 196 20.13 -13.63 4.70
N THR A 197 19.11 -13.39 3.87
CA THR A 197 18.65 -12.03 3.55
C THR A 197 17.90 -11.40 4.71
N LYS A 198 17.93 -10.08 4.79
CA LYS A 198 17.26 -9.32 5.84
C LYS A 198 16.33 -8.25 5.27
N LEU A 199 15.27 -7.94 6.02
CA LEU A 199 14.56 -6.69 5.82
C LEU A 199 15.42 -5.55 6.37
N ILE A 200 15.35 -4.38 5.75
CA ILE A 200 16.14 -3.22 6.15
C ILE A 200 15.82 -2.71 7.57
N ALA A 201 14.62 -3.01 8.07
CA ALA A 201 14.19 -2.68 9.44
C ALA A 201 14.74 -3.67 10.49
N ALA A 202 15.12 -4.90 10.10
CA ALA A 202 15.41 -5.99 11.04
C ALA A 202 16.80 -5.91 11.71
N ASP A 203 17.65 -4.97 11.32
CA ASP A 203 19.03 -4.85 11.79
C ASP A 203 19.48 -3.41 12.09
N GLY A 204 18.53 -2.48 12.16
CA GLY A 204 18.66 -1.10 12.64
C GLY A 204 18.97 -0.97 14.14
N SER A 205 19.85 -1.81 14.67
CA SER A 205 20.19 -2.09 16.09
C SER A 205 20.59 -0.90 17.00
N GLY A 206 20.34 0.36 16.62
CA GLY A 206 20.56 1.54 17.45
C GLY A 206 22.00 1.96 17.64
N ALA A 207 22.95 1.14 17.21
CA ALA A 207 24.37 1.43 17.32
C ALA A 207 24.89 2.34 16.19
N ARG A 208 24.15 2.49 15.08
CA ARG A 208 24.58 3.17 13.85
C ARG A 208 23.62 4.30 13.49
N ASP A 209 24.15 5.46 13.08
CA ASP A 209 23.35 6.54 12.47
C ASP A 209 23.25 6.26 10.96
N LEU A 210 22.11 5.71 10.52
CA LEU A 210 21.85 5.36 9.12
C LEU A 210 21.48 6.58 8.25
N ARG A 211 21.45 7.78 8.84
CA ARG A 211 21.39 9.06 8.10
C ARG A 211 22.77 9.50 7.63
N ASP A 212 23.85 8.86 8.07
CA ASP A 212 25.18 9.09 7.52
C ASP A 212 25.39 8.21 6.27
N GLU A 213 25.72 8.85 5.13
CA GLU A 213 25.84 8.16 3.84
C GLU A 213 26.82 6.99 3.88
N ALA A 214 27.99 7.20 4.50
CA ALA A 214 29.03 6.17 4.54
C ALA A 214 28.59 4.98 5.38
N THR A 215 27.96 5.25 6.52
CA THR A 215 27.40 4.25 7.44
C THR A 215 26.28 3.46 6.79
N LEU A 216 25.32 4.13 6.15
CA LEU A 216 24.23 3.48 5.40
C LEU A 216 24.78 2.58 4.29
N ARG A 217 25.69 3.10 3.46
CA ARG A 217 26.26 2.31 2.36
C ARG A 217 27.05 1.10 2.87
N ALA A 218 27.75 1.23 3.99
CA ALA A 218 28.44 0.10 4.62
C ALA A 218 27.42 -0.94 5.09
N PHE A 219 26.39 -0.50 5.80
CA PHE A 219 25.30 -1.35 6.27
C PHE A 219 24.60 -2.10 5.13
N LEU A 220 24.14 -1.42 4.08
CA LEU A 220 23.47 -2.06 2.94
C LEU A 220 24.33 -3.17 2.29
N ARG A 221 25.66 -3.02 2.29
CA ARG A 221 26.58 -4.05 1.78
C ARG A 221 26.81 -5.20 2.76
N GLU A 222 26.97 -4.89 4.05
CA GLU A 222 27.28 -5.86 5.10
C GLU A 222 26.09 -6.74 5.46
N ALA A 223 24.89 -6.14 5.49
CA ALA A 223 23.68 -6.76 6.00
C ALA A 223 22.96 -7.65 4.99
N ASN A 224 23.31 -7.57 3.70
CA ASN A 224 22.62 -8.30 2.63
C ASN A 224 21.10 -8.07 2.67
N VAL A 225 20.70 -6.79 2.76
CA VAL A 225 19.29 -6.40 2.85
C VAL A 225 18.60 -6.55 1.51
N LEU A 226 17.33 -6.95 1.56
CA LEU A 226 16.45 -7.00 0.40
C LEU A 226 16.18 -5.59 -0.13
N LYS A 227 15.96 -5.51 -1.43
CA LYS A 227 15.79 -4.26 -2.16
C LYS A 227 14.34 -4.05 -2.53
N GLY A 228 13.78 -2.92 -2.12
CA GLY A 228 12.50 -2.42 -2.63
C GLY A 228 12.62 -2.03 -4.10
N CYS A 229 11.50 -1.87 -4.80
CA CYS A 229 11.52 -1.42 -6.19
C CYS A 229 12.07 0.01 -6.31
N VAL A 230 11.68 0.88 -5.37
CA VAL A 230 12.16 2.27 -5.28
C VAL A 230 12.64 2.56 -3.86
N GLN A 231 13.83 3.13 -3.74
CA GLN A 231 14.48 3.38 -2.46
C GLN A 231 15.10 4.79 -2.44
N LEU A 232 14.56 5.67 -1.61
CA LEU A 232 15.13 6.99 -1.34
C LEU A 232 15.61 7.04 0.11
N TYR A 233 16.90 7.30 0.30
CA TYR A 233 17.52 7.45 1.61
C TYR A 233 18.11 8.85 1.75
N SER A 234 17.69 9.58 2.79
CA SER A 234 18.15 10.95 3.10
C SER A 234 18.07 11.89 1.89
N CYS A 235 17.02 11.78 1.09
CA CYS A 235 16.80 12.57 -0.12
C CYS A 235 15.85 13.76 0.10
N GLU A 236 15.97 14.79 -0.73
CA GLU A 236 15.24 16.05 -0.59
C GLU A 236 14.68 16.54 -1.94
N ASP A 237 13.48 17.14 -1.93
CA ASP A 237 12.84 17.68 -3.13
C ASP A 237 12.67 16.62 -4.24
N CYS A 238 12.05 15.48 -3.89
CA CYS A 238 11.89 14.35 -4.82
C CYS A 238 10.46 14.22 -5.33
N GLU A 239 10.32 13.67 -6.54
CA GLU A 239 9.03 13.32 -7.14
C GLU A 239 9.03 11.83 -7.52
N ILE A 240 7.98 11.11 -7.14
CA ILE A 240 7.68 9.76 -7.64
C ILE A 240 6.26 9.80 -8.19
N ALA A 241 6.08 9.61 -9.50
CA ALA A 241 4.76 9.76 -10.11
C ALA A 241 4.41 8.70 -11.15
N GLY A 242 3.25 8.06 -11.00
CA GLY A 242 2.67 7.17 -12.00
C GLY A 242 3.20 5.73 -12.02
N VAL A 243 4.44 5.50 -11.61
CA VAL A 243 5.13 4.20 -11.78
C VAL A 243 4.46 3.08 -10.99
N ILE A 244 4.50 1.86 -11.53
CA ILE A 244 4.00 0.66 -10.89
C ILE A 244 5.18 -0.12 -10.30
N ALA A 245 5.19 -0.38 -9.00
CA ALA A 245 6.05 -1.39 -8.40
C ALA A 245 5.37 -2.76 -8.48
N ARG A 246 6.09 -3.77 -8.98
CA ARG A 246 5.61 -5.15 -9.11
C ARG A 246 6.58 -6.15 -8.50
N ASP A 247 6.05 -7.18 -7.84
CA ASP A 247 6.83 -8.32 -7.34
C ASP A 247 8.02 -7.91 -6.46
N SER A 248 7.84 -6.90 -5.60
CA SER A 248 8.94 -6.39 -4.79
C SER A 248 9.47 -7.44 -3.82
N ALA A 249 10.79 -7.46 -3.63
CA ALA A 249 11.44 -8.40 -2.74
C ALA A 249 11.42 -7.97 -1.27
N THR A 250 10.89 -6.80 -0.94
CA THR A 250 10.62 -6.29 0.41
C THR A 250 9.56 -5.19 0.23
N PHE A 251 9.47 -4.23 1.14
CA PHE A 251 8.74 -2.99 1.01
C PHE A 251 8.96 -2.34 -0.37
N ALA A 252 7.89 -2.03 -1.09
CA ALA A 252 7.97 -1.68 -2.51
C ALA A 252 8.57 -0.29 -2.75
N TYR A 253 8.14 0.69 -1.95
CA TYR A 253 8.66 2.05 -1.93
C TYR A 253 9.20 2.39 -0.54
N ILE A 254 10.51 2.59 -0.42
CA ILE A 254 11.16 2.94 0.85
C ILE A 254 11.61 4.40 0.78
N LEU A 255 11.09 5.24 1.68
CA LEU A 255 11.50 6.64 1.83
C LEU A 255 11.98 6.85 3.27
N ALA A 256 13.29 6.71 3.48
CA ALA A 256 13.90 6.85 4.79
C ALA A 256 14.63 8.20 4.93
N ASP A 257 14.35 8.93 6.01
CA ASP A 257 14.91 10.25 6.31
C ASP A 257 14.76 11.26 5.13
N CYS A 258 13.68 11.15 4.36
CA CYS A 258 13.42 12.00 3.21
C CYS A 258 12.61 13.25 3.58
N GLN A 259 12.82 14.35 2.82
CA GLN A 259 12.12 15.62 3.03
C GLN A 259 11.55 16.17 1.72
N ARG A 260 10.32 16.70 1.77
CA ARG A 260 9.66 17.34 0.61
C ARG A 260 9.61 16.38 -0.56
N VAL A 261 8.89 15.28 -0.37
CA VAL A 261 8.69 14.26 -1.40
C VAL A 261 7.23 14.26 -1.84
N ASN A 262 7.00 14.41 -3.13
CA ASN A 262 5.68 14.28 -3.74
C ASN A 262 5.56 12.91 -4.42
N CYS A 263 4.64 12.10 -3.92
CA CYS A 263 4.27 10.79 -4.44
C CYS A 263 2.86 10.88 -5.02
N GLU A 264 2.68 10.60 -6.31
CA GLU A 264 1.35 10.72 -6.93
C GLU A 264 1.08 9.64 -7.97
N TRP A 265 -0.11 9.03 -7.95
CA TRP A 265 -0.44 7.94 -8.87
C TRP A 265 0.51 6.74 -8.76
N LEU A 266 1.08 6.46 -7.58
CA LEU A 266 1.88 5.25 -7.37
C LEU A 266 1.00 4.00 -7.41
N LYS A 267 1.55 2.87 -7.82
CA LYS A 267 0.85 1.58 -7.73
C LYS A 267 1.74 0.50 -7.16
N THR A 268 1.20 -0.31 -6.26
CA THR A 268 1.75 -1.64 -5.94
C THR A 268 0.78 -2.71 -6.41
N ILE A 269 1.33 -3.73 -7.06
CA ILE A 269 0.59 -4.92 -7.48
C ILE A 269 1.57 -6.09 -7.55
N GLY A 270 1.08 -7.32 -7.47
CA GLY A 270 1.98 -8.46 -7.52
C GLY A 270 2.76 -8.67 -6.22
N MET A 271 2.29 -8.12 -5.10
CA MET A 271 2.95 -8.23 -3.79
C MET A 271 2.44 -9.48 -3.09
N TRP A 272 3.06 -10.63 -3.39
CA TRP A 272 2.65 -11.93 -2.81
C TRP A 272 3.66 -12.46 -1.80
N ARG A 273 4.87 -11.89 -1.76
CA ARG A 273 5.95 -12.36 -0.90
C ARG A 273 5.70 -11.90 0.55
N TYR A 274 6.17 -12.64 1.55
CA TYR A 274 6.05 -12.21 2.96
C TYR A 274 6.65 -10.82 3.19
N ASN A 275 6.08 -9.95 4.03
CA ASN A 275 6.62 -8.60 4.29
C ASN A 275 6.89 -7.80 3.00
N SER A 276 5.98 -7.94 2.01
CA SER A 276 5.96 -7.05 0.84
C SER A 276 4.95 -5.96 1.11
N ASP A 277 5.39 -4.99 1.90
CA ASP A 277 4.68 -3.78 2.25
C ASP A 277 4.64 -2.84 1.03
N GLY A 278 3.71 -1.90 1.03
CA GLY A 278 3.52 -0.97 -0.07
C GLY A 278 4.52 0.19 -0.05
N ILE A 279 4.14 1.29 0.56
CA ILE A 279 5.01 2.46 0.78
C ILE A 279 5.30 2.68 2.26
N ASP A 280 6.59 2.75 2.55
CA ASP A 280 7.14 2.85 3.88
C ASP A 280 7.91 4.16 4.04
N LEU A 281 7.44 5.01 4.93
CA LEU A 281 8.12 6.24 5.33
C LEU A 281 8.86 6.01 6.64
N PHE A 282 10.20 6.06 6.65
CA PHE A 282 11.00 5.96 7.87
C PHE A 282 11.46 7.35 8.28
N ASN A 283 10.99 7.88 9.41
CA ASN A 283 11.44 9.17 9.96
C ASN A 283 11.46 10.31 8.91
N SER A 284 10.55 10.25 7.93
CA SER A 284 10.44 11.20 6.83
C SER A 284 9.48 12.33 7.18
N ARG A 285 9.63 13.49 6.51
CA ARG A 285 8.85 14.69 6.79
C ARG A 285 8.46 15.46 5.54
N TYR A 286 7.34 16.17 5.57
CA TYR A 286 6.82 16.91 4.40
C TYR A 286 6.64 15.98 3.20
N VAL A 287 5.88 14.91 3.38
CA VAL A 287 5.62 13.92 2.32
C VAL A 287 4.13 13.97 1.96
N ARG A 288 3.86 14.04 0.66
CA ARG A 288 2.52 13.88 0.11
C ARG A 288 2.45 12.58 -0.67
N ILE A 289 1.47 11.74 -0.37
CA ILE A 289 1.10 10.54 -1.13
C ILE A 289 -0.32 10.77 -1.64
N ALA A 290 -0.55 10.68 -2.94
CA ALA A 290 -1.87 10.93 -3.49
C ALA A 290 -2.26 10.04 -4.68
N ASN A 291 -3.55 9.77 -4.81
CA ASN A 291 -4.16 9.10 -5.96
C ASN A 291 -3.52 7.74 -6.29
N GLY A 292 -2.97 7.06 -5.28
CA GLY A 292 -2.26 5.79 -5.44
C GLY A 292 -3.19 4.58 -5.36
N PHE A 293 -2.69 3.43 -5.85
CA PHE A 293 -3.30 2.12 -5.64
C PHE A 293 -2.32 1.21 -4.91
N PHE A 294 -2.76 0.60 -3.82
CA PHE A 294 -1.90 -0.26 -3.01
C PHE A 294 -2.55 -1.62 -2.85
N ARG A 295 -1.99 -2.66 -3.48
CA ARG A 295 -2.34 -4.05 -3.20
C ARG A 295 -1.11 -4.81 -2.74
N ASP A 296 -1.02 -4.95 -1.43
CA ASP A 296 0.18 -5.43 -0.74
C ASP A 296 -0.15 -6.69 0.05
N PHE A 297 0.86 -7.56 0.22
CA PHE A 297 0.65 -8.71 1.07
C PHE A 297 0.57 -8.27 2.53
N ASP A 298 1.54 -7.47 2.98
CA ASP A 298 1.60 -6.97 4.35
C ASP A 298 1.00 -5.55 4.44
N ASP A 299 1.61 -4.65 5.19
CA ASP A 299 1.11 -3.30 5.41
C ASP A 299 1.19 -2.43 4.12
N CYS A 300 0.16 -1.64 3.81
CA CYS A 300 0.06 -0.95 2.52
C CYS A 300 0.68 0.46 2.50
N ILE A 301 0.22 1.35 3.38
CA ILE A 301 0.75 2.72 3.50
C ILE A 301 1.15 2.93 4.95
N VAL A 302 2.46 3.02 5.19
CA VAL A 302 3.02 2.88 6.53
C VAL A 302 3.93 4.05 6.88
N LEU A 303 3.68 4.64 8.04
CA LEU A 303 4.57 5.61 8.67
C LEU A 303 5.30 4.91 9.81
N LYS A 304 6.63 4.81 9.74
CA LYS A 304 7.47 4.15 10.74
C LYS A 304 8.57 5.06 11.27
N GLY A 305 9.04 4.71 12.46
CA GLY A 305 10.13 5.32 13.18
C GLY A 305 11.12 4.21 13.40
N ILE A 306 12.12 4.16 12.53
CA ILE A 306 13.07 3.07 12.50
C ILE A 306 14.35 3.53 13.16
N LYS A 307 14.83 2.71 14.09
CA LYS A 307 16.05 2.96 14.81
C LYS A 307 17.24 3.04 13.83
N GLY A 308 18.11 4.02 14.06
CA GLY A 308 19.16 4.42 13.11
C GLY A 308 18.78 5.63 12.24
N TRP A 309 17.49 5.90 12.03
CA TRP A 309 16.97 7.17 11.50
C TRP A 309 16.24 8.00 12.57
N ASP A 310 16.16 7.48 13.79
CA ASP A 310 15.38 7.94 14.94
C ASP A 310 15.84 9.25 15.61
N ARG A 311 16.73 10.00 14.93
CA ARG A 311 17.07 11.39 15.29
C ARG A 311 16.16 12.41 14.61
N GLU A 312 15.29 11.97 13.71
CA GLU A 312 14.27 12.79 13.06
C GLU A 312 12.87 12.30 13.43
N ASN A 313 11.91 13.24 13.48
CA ASN A 313 10.50 12.96 13.74
C ASN A 313 9.72 12.69 12.45
N VAL A 314 8.61 11.98 12.57
CA VAL A 314 7.67 11.74 11.46
C VAL A 314 6.61 12.83 11.48
N ARG A 315 6.62 13.76 10.52
CA ARG A 315 5.66 14.88 10.56
C ARG A 315 5.36 15.53 9.23
N HIS A 316 4.24 16.25 9.16
CA HIS A 316 3.75 16.92 7.96
C HIS A 316 3.54 15.91 6.82
N ILE A 317 2.72 14.91 7.07
CA ILE A 317 2.44 13.82 6.12
C ILE A 317 0.98 13.90 5.67
N SER A 318 0.75 13.79 4.36
CA SER A 318 -0.60 13.71 3.81
C SER A 318 -0.74 12.53 2.86
N VAL A 319 -1.77 11.72 3.07
CA VAL A 319 -2.15 10.58 2.23
C VAL A 319 -3.57 10.82 1.74
N THR A 320 -3.77 10.97 0.42
CA THR A 320 -5.07 11.40 -0.12
C THR A 320 -5.52 10.65 -1.37
N GLY A 321 -6.81 10.35 -1.50
CA GLY A 321 -7.35 9.80 -2.76
C GLY A 321 -6.86 8.38 -3.10
N CYS A 322 -6.30 7.65 -2.13
CA CYS A 322 -5.70 6.33 -2.37
C CYS A 322 -6.75 5.21 -2.29
N THR A 323 -6.60 4.19 -3.14
CA THR A 323 -7.36 2.94 -3.07
C THR A 323 -6.45 1.83 -2.55
N VAL A 324 -6.88 1.10 -1.52
CA VAL A 324 -6.03 0.16 -0.77
C VAL A 324 -6.71 -1.19 -0.64
N TRP A 325 -5.96 -2.24 -0.93
CA TRP A 325 -6.30 -3.64 -0.75
C TRP A 325 -5.17 -4.30 0.04
N CYS A 326 -5.42 -4.61 1.31
CA CYS A 326 -4.42 -5.24 2.17
C CYS A 326 -4.73 -6.73 2.36
N ASP A 327 -3.87 -7.62 1.83
CA ASP A 327 -4.10 -9.07 1.87
C ASP A 327 -3.84 -9.69 3.28
N TRP A 328 -3.03 -9.07 4.15
CA TRP A 328 -2.76 -9.54 5.52
C TRP A 328 -2.70 -8.44 6.58
N GLY A 329 -1.80 -7.46 6.44
CA GLY A 329 -1.44 -6.47 7.45
C GLY A 329 -2.48 -5.37 7.67
N SER A 330 -2.03 -4.12 7.70
CA SER A 330 -2.90 -2.94 7.84
C SER A 330 -2.95 -2.11 6.55
N ALA A 331 -4.12 -1.56 6.24
CA ALA A 331 -4.29 -0.74 5.04
C ALA A 331 -3.71 0.68 5.18
N LEU A 332 -4.09 1.43 6.22
CA LEU A 332 -3.58 2.78 6.51
C LEU A 332 -2.97 2.79 7.91
N GLU A 333 -1.66 3.04 8.03
CA GLU A 333 -0.95 2.68 9.26
C GLU A 333 0.12 3.68 9.75
N LEU A 334 0.17 3.86 11.07
CA LEU A 334 1.42 4.10 11.79
C LEU A 334 1.95 2.75 12.26
N GLY A 335 3.10 2.34 11.72
CA GLY A 335 3.65 0.99 11.91
C GLY A 335 4.07 0.74 13.35
N ALA A 336 4.32 -0.52 13.69
CA ALA A 336 4.72 -0.90 15.05
C ALA A 336 5.95 -0.09 15.50
N GLU A 337 7.00 -0.10 14.68
CA GLU A 337 8.26 0.59 14.95
C GLU A 337 8.02 2.10 15.04
N THR A 338 8.11 2.63 16.26
CA THR A 338 7.77 4.03 16.57
C THR A 338 8.93 4.78 17.21
N CYS A 339 10.17 4.41 16.87
CA CYS A 339 11.38 5.11 17.31
C CYS A 339 11.49 6.50 16.66
N ALA A 340 10.80 7.46 17.27
CA ALA A 340 10.96 8.90 17.09
C ALA A 340 10.42 9.58 18.36
N ASP A 341 10.77 10.84 18.59
CA ASP A 341 10.21 11.54 19.76
C ASP A 341 8.75 11.94 19.50
N GLU A 342 8.41 12.24 18.24
CA GLU A 342 7.11 12.79 17.86
C GLU A 342 6.62 12.26 16.51
N TYR A 343 5.32 12.01 16.44
CA TYR A 343 4.56 11.85 15.20
C TYR A 343 3.48 12.93 15.18
N SER A 344 3.54 13.89 14.26
CA SER A 344 2.59 15.01 14.27
C SER A 344 2.26 15.63 12.92
N ASP A 345 1.08 16.27 12.84
CA ASP A 345 0.53 16.85 11.61
C ASP A 345 0.42 15.80 10.48
N ILE A 346 -0.44 14.81 10.72
CA ILE A 346 -0.66 13.66 9.83
C ILE A 346 -2.12 13.65 9.36
N LEU A 347 -2.29 13.58 8.04
CA LEU A 347 -3.59 13.50 7.38
C LEU A 347 -3.69 12.24 6.53
N PHE A 348 -4.70 11.42 6.79
CA PHE A 348 -5.24 10.46 5.83
C PHE A 348 -6.61 10.95 5.39
N ALA A 349 -6.84 11.18 4.10
CA ALA A 349 -8.13 11.69 3.65
C ALA A 349 -8.60 11.16 2.31
N ASP A 350 -9.90 10.98 2.16
CA ASP A 350 -10.50 10.53 0.89
C ASP A 350 -9.88 9.20 0.38
N CYS A 351 -9.68 8.22 1.27
CA CYS A 351 -9.15 6.91 0.89
C CYS A 351 -10.24 5.82 0.86
N ASP A 352 -10.09 4.88 -0.07
CA ASP A 352 -10.95 3.71 -0.25
C ASP A 352 -10.18 2.44 0.15
N VAL A 353 -10.44 1.89 1.33
CA VAL A 353 -9.97 0.56 1.73
C VAL A 353 -10.97 -0.46 1.19
N ILE A 354 -10.68 -1.03 0.01
CA ILE A 354 -11.60 -1.92 -0.72
C ILE A 354 -11.56 -3.36 -0.21
N HIS A 355 -10.43 -3.76 0.38
CA HIS A 355 -10.23 -5.00 1.12
C HIS A 355 -9.20 -4.77 2.22
N ALA A 356 -9.43 -5.39 3.36
CA ALA A 356 -8.45 -5.55 4.43
C ALA A 356 -8.66 -6.92 5.07
N THR A 357 -7.63 -7.48 5.67
CA THR A 357 -7.75 -8.74 6.41
C THR A 357 -7.66 -8.53 7.92
N HIS A 358 -6.67 -7.77 8.39
CA HIS A 358 -6.48 -7.54 9.82
C HIS A 358 -7.13 -6.23 10.26
N VAL A 359 -6.65 -5.07 9.76
CA VAL A 359 -7.16 -3.75 10.19
C VAL A 359 -7.20 -2.75 9.04
N CYS A 360 -8.29 -2.01 8.92
CA CYS A 360 -8.40 -0.94 7.93
C CYS A 360 -7.53 0.29 8.29
N MET A 361 -7.61 0.76 9.53
CA MET A 361 -6.83 1.90 10.02
C MET A 361 -6.12 1.55 11.32
N ARG A 362 -4.78 1.62 11.33
CA ARG A 362 -3.99 1.27 12.49
C ARG A 362 -3.07 2.40 12.96
N THR A 363 -2.99 2.57 14.26
CA THR A 363 -2.12 3.54 14.92
C THR A 363 -1.37 2.81 16.03
N HIS A 364 -0.33 2.05 15.67
CA HIS A 364 0.53 1.45 16.69
C HIS A 364 1.29 2.52 17.44
N ASN A 365 1.67 2.18 18.67
CA ASN A 365 2.64 2.92 19.45
C ASN A 365 3.43 1.92 20.30
N SER A 366 4.51 1.38 19.74
CA SER A 366 5.32 0.36 20.39
C SER A 366 6.67 0.83 20.96
N ASP A 367 7.02 2.09 20.74
CA ASP A 367 8.24 2.75 21.17
C ASP A 367 7.92 4.17 21.66
N ARG A 368 8.94 4.99 21.90
CA ARG A 368 8.81 6.23 22.69
C ARG A 368 7.95 7.36 22.10
N ALA A 369 7.37 7.19 20.91
CA ALA A 369 6.72 8.28 20.20
C ALA A 369 5.54 8.89 20.96
N HIS A 370 5.49 10.22 21.02
CA HIS A 370 4.24 10.92 21.20
C HIS A 370 3.56 11.11 19.85
N VAL A 371 2.51 10.32 19.60
CA VAL A 371 1.66 10.45 18.40
C VAL A 371 0.55 11.46 18.68
N HIS A 372 0.46 12.53 17.89
CA HIS A 372 -0.60 13.52 18.06
C HIS A 372 -0.94 14.38 16.84
N ASP A 373 -2.05 15.10 16.92
CA ASP A 373 -2.52 16.03 15.88
C ASP A 373 -2.65 15.33 14.52
N MET A 374 -3.46 14.26 14.53
CA MET A 374 -3.70 13.39 13.38
C MET A 374 -5.19 13.35 13.03
N LEU A 375 -5.48 13.43 11.73
CA LEU A 375 -6.83 13.36 11.18
C LEU A 375 -6.93 12.25 10.15
N LEU A 376 -7.88 11.34 10.34
CA LEU A 376 -8.38 10.46 9.30
C LEU A 376 -9.77 10.95 8.89
N PHE A 377 -9.91 11.42 7.67
CA PHE A 377 -11.12 12.11 7.20
C PHE A 377 -11.67 11.49 5.91
N ASP A 378 -12.96 11.16 5.89
CA ASP A 378 -13.62 10.62 4.68
C ASP A 378 -12.95 9.32 4.18
N ILE A 379 -12.83 8.35 5.08
CA ILE A 379 -12.29 7.02 4.76
C ILE A 379 -13.45 6.06 4.54
N ARG A 380 -13.41 5.28 3.45
CA ARG A 380 -14.41 4.25 3.16
C ARG A 380 -13.77 2.88 3.27
N CYS A 381 -14.33 2.05 4.13
CA CYS A 381 -13.88 0.69 4.39
C CYS A 381 -14.96 -0.26 3.89
N GLU A 382 -14.64 -0.99 2.82
CA GLU A 382 -15.51 -1.96 2.20
C GLU A 382 -15.26 -3.34 2.80
N TYR A 383 -16.35 -4.04 3.08
CA TYR A 383 -16.39 -5.38 3.62
C TYR A 383 -17.22 -6.26 2.67
N SER A 384 -16.89 -7.54 2.63
CA SER A 384 -17.59 -8.52 1.79
C SER A 384 -17.90 -9.79 2.57
N ALA A 385 -18.88 -10.55 2.07
CA ALA A 385 -19.15 -11.89 2.60
C ALA A 385 -18.02 -12.90 2.29
N HIS A 386 -17.06 -12.53 1.44
CA HIS A 386 -15.93 -13.37 1.08
C HIS A 386 -14.74 -13.16 2.01
N ASP A 387 -14.71 -12.09 2.82
CA ASP A 387 -13.56 -11.74 3.65
C ASP A 387 -13.16 -12.91 4.56
N LEU A 388 -11.84 -13.13 4.66
CA LEU A 388 -11.25 -14.25 5.38
C LEU A 388 -10.51 -13.77 6.64
N THR A 389 -10.48 -14.59 7.68
CA THR A 389 -9.71 -14.31 8.90
C THR A 389 -8.22 -14.56 8.68
N CYS A 390 -7.36 -13.63 9.11
CA CYS A 390 -5.92 -13.86 9.18
C CYS A 390 -5.55 -14.97 10.19
N ALA A 391 -4.49 -15.73 9.90
CA ALA A 391 -3.90 -16.71 10.82
C ALA A 391 -2.37 -16.76 10.74
N TYR A 392 -1.66 -16.74 11.87
CA TYR A 392 -0.21 -16.87 11.86
C TYR A 392 0.19 -18.32 11.53
N GLN A 393 1.16 -18.46 10.63
CA GLN A 393 1.76 -19.72 10.21
C GLN A 393 2.98 -20.02 11.09
N GLU A 394 2.76 -20.76 12.17
CA GLU A 394 3.85 -21.23 13.04
C GLU A 394 4.52 -22.52 12.51
N ASP A 395 3.85 -23.22 11.60
CA ASP A 395 4.33 -24.44 10.94
C ASP A 395 4.14 -24.32 9.42
N MET A 396 5.25 -24.31 8.68
CA MET A 396 5.25 -24.19 7.21
C MET A 396 4.52 -25.33 6.50
N ALA A 397 4.36 -26.49 7.15
CA ALA A 397 3.62 -27.63 6.60
C ALA A 397 2.11 -27.58 6.90
N LYS A 398 1.68 -26.78 7.89
CA LYS A 398 0.28 -26.68 8.29
C LYS A 398 -0.51 -25.86 7.26
N PRO A 399 -1.58 -26.41 6.65
CA PRO A 399 -2.39 -25.66 5.70
C PRO A 399 -3.20 -24.57 6.40
N TYR A 400 -3.48 -23.49 5.67
CA TYR A 400 -4.45 -22.50 6.08
C TYR A 400 -5.85 -23.14 6.16
N THR A 401 -6.60 -22.82 7.22
CA THR A 401 -7.99 -23.26 7.39
C THR A 401 -8.89 -22.05 7.17
N PRO A 402 -9.58 -21.94 6.02
CA PRO A 402 -10.42 -20.78 5.73
C PRO A 402 -11.54 -20.63 6.74
N ALA A 403 -11.65 -19.42 7.28
CA ALA A 403 -12.80 -18.98 8.06
C ALA A 403 -13.14 -17.56 7.65
N HIS A 404 -14.44 -17.24 7.61
CA HIS A 404 -14.90 -15.89 7.34
C HIS A 404 -14.85 -15.04 8.59
N GLY A 405 -14.50 -13.76 8.43
CA GLY A 405 -14.44 -12.83 9.54
C GLY A 405 -14.48 -11.39 9.10
N THR A 406 -14.67 -10.51 10.07
CA THR A 406 -14.75 -9.07 9.83
C THR A 406 -13.47 -8.42 10.36
N PRO A 407 -12.60 -7.89 9.49
CA PRO A 407 -11.43 -7.12 9.88
C PRO A 407 -11.79 -5.96 10.83
N GLN A 408 -10.87 -5.58 11.70
CA GLN A 408 -11.10 -4.42 12.57
C GLN A 408 -11.15 -3.13 11.74
N LEU A 409 -12.03 -2.21 12.12
CA LEU A 409 -12.10 -0.90 11.48
C LEU A 409 -10.91 -0.05 11.92
N ILE A 410 -10.71 0.04 13.24
CA ILE A 410 -9.63 0.83 13.86
C ILE A 410 -8.93 -0.04 14.91
N ALA A 411 -7.59 0.00 14.94
CA ALA A 411 -6.80 -0.51 16.05
C ALA A 411 -5.74 0.51 16.47
N SER A 412 -5.67 0.84 17.75
CA SER A 412 -4.67 1.77 18.31
C SER A 412 -4.07 1.22 19.61
N PRO A 413 -3.21 0.19 19.51
CA PRO A 413 -2.53 -0.38 20.67
C PRO A 413 -1.31 0.48 21.07
N VAL A 414 -1.15 0.69 22.36
CA VAL A 414 0.11 1.11 23.00
C VAL A 414 0.69 -0.12 23.69
N TYR A 415 1.90 -0.53 23.35
CA TYR A 415 2.44 -1.81 23.86
C TYR A 415 3.98 -1.87 23.76
N ASP A 416 4.60 -2.84 24.43
CA ASP A 416 6.00 -3.20 24.20
C ASP A 416 5.99 -4.62 23.61
N GLY A 417 6.49 -4.78 22.38
CA GLY A 417 6.30 -5.98 21.58
C GLY A 417 7.54 -6.38 20.77
N PRO A 418 7.42 -7.41 19.92
CA PRO A 418 8.55 -7.98 19.20
C PRO A 418 9.17 -7.04 18.15
N PHE A 419 8.47 -5.97 17.78
CA PHE A 419 8.94 -4.95 16.85
C PHE A 419 9.31 -3.63 17.55
N SER A 420 9.18 -3.58 18.88
CA SER A 420 9.71 -2.48 19.69
C SER A 420 11.23 -2.57 19.70
N ASP A 421 11.88 -1.44 19.43
CA ASP A 421 13.32 -1.33 19.21
C ASP A 421 14.01 -0.56 20.34
N ASP A 422 13.33 0.42 20.95
CA ASP A 422 13.82 1.13 22.14
C ASP A 422 13.14 0.69 23.45
N HIS A 423 12.04 -0.07 23.36
CA HIS A 423 11.28 -0.63 24.49
C HIS A 423 10.81 0.44 25.50
N ILE A 424 10.58 1.66 25.03
CA ILE A 424 10.02 2.73 25.83
C ILE A 424 8.58 2.94 25.36
N LEU A 425 7.60 2.81 26.24
CA LEU A 425 6.21 3.05 25.84
C LEU A 425 5.98 4.53 25.50
N GLY A 426 5.36 4.78 24.35
CA GLY A 426 4.89 6.09 23.95
C GLY A 426 3.45 6.37 24.37
N GLN A 427 2.85 7.38 23.74
CA GLN A 427 1.46 7.77 23.97
C GLN A 427 0.81 8.34 22.71
N THR A 428 -0.52 8.21 22.61
CA THR A 428 -1.30 8.69 21.47
C THR A 428 -2.33 9.70 21.95
N SER A 429 -2.41 10.88 21.34
CA SER A 429 -3.37 11.91 21.74
C SER A 429 -3.91 12.75 20.59
N ARG A 430 -5.09 13.36 20.70
CA ARG A 430 -5.62 14.30 19.69
C ARG A 430 -5.67 13.68 18.28
N VAL A 431 -6.22 12.47 18.20
CA VAL A 431 -6.48 11.78 16.93
C VAL A 431 -7.97 11.83 16.65
N ARG A 432 -8.34 12.27 15.45
CA ARG A 432 -9.73 12.37 15.01
C ARG A 432 -9.97 11.48 13.82
N TYR A 433 -10.98 10.62 13.93
CA TYR A 433 -11.55 9.83 12.85
C TYR A 433 -12.89 10.47 12.49
N GLU A 434 -12.98 11.11 11.34
CA GLU A 434 -14.17 11.87 10.93
C GLU A 434 -14.70 11.36 9.58
N LYS A 435 -16.02 11.20 9.50
CA LYS A 435 -16.71 10.79 8.26
C LYS A 435 -16.21 9.41 7.77
N ILE A 436 -16.07 8.47 8.70
CA ILE A 436 -15.72 7.08 8.40
C ILE A 436 -16.95 6.34 7.88
N GLN A 437 -16.81 5.66 6.75
CA GLN A 437 -17.91 4.99 6.05
C GLN A 437 -17.62 3.50 5.97
N ILE A 438 -18.49 2.70 6.57
CA ILE A 438 -18.46 1.25 6.52
C ILE A 438 -19.44 0.83 5.41
N LEU A 439 -18.95 0.12 4.41
CA LEU A 439 -19.75 -0.37 3.28
C LEU A 439 -19.71 -1.89 3.29
N GLY A 440 -20.86 -2.56 3.32
CA GLY A 440 -20.86 -4.02 3.37
C GLY A 440 -22.25 -4.65 3.37
N PRO A 441 -22.33 -5.99 3.41
CA PRO A 441 -23.60 -6.70 3.41
C PRO A 441 -24.48 -6.32 4.60
N GLU A 442 -25.79 -6.18 4.38
CA GLU A 442 -26.74 -5.98 5.46
C GLU A 442 -26.69 -7.14 6.47
N GLY A 443 -26.68 -6.79 7.76
CA GLY A 443 -26.62 -7.78 8.85
C GLY A 443 -25.23 -8.34 9.16
N MET A 444 -24.17 -7.84 8.51
CA MET A 444 -22.79 -8.18 8.91
C MET A 444 -22.50 -7.75 10.36
N GLU A 445 -21.53 -8.41 10.98
CA GLU A 445 -21.00 -7.97 12.26
C GLU A 445 -20.36 -6.58 12.11
N MET A 446 -20.66 -5.65 13.01
CA MET A 446 -20.05 -4.33 12.96
C MET A 446 -18.55 -4.44 13.28
N PRO A 447 -17.65 -3.95 12.40
CA PRO A 447 -16.22 -4.04 12.64
C PRO A 447 -15.82 -3.26 13.91
N ALA A 448 -14.89 -3.83 14.66
CA ALA A 448 -14.48 -3.28 15.94
C ALA A 448 -13.55 -2.05 15.77
N CYS A 449 -13.70 -1.10 16.68
CA CYS A 449 -12.73 -0.04 16.94
C CYS A 449 -12.06 -0.35 18.28
N CYS A 450 -10.78 -0.70 18.26
CA CYS A 450 -10.03 -1.18 19.43
C CYS A 450 -8.95 -0.16 19.83
N PHE A 451 -8.99 0.31 21.08
CA PHE A 451 -7.97 1.18 21.67
C PHE A 451 -7.36 0.50 22.89
N GLY A 452 -6.03 0.49 23.00
CA GLY A 452 -5.35 -0.31 24.02
C GLY A 452 -4.22 0.43 24.69
N GLY A 453 -4.52 1.31 25.64
CA GLY A 453 -3.50 1.91 26.54
C GLY A 453 -3.05 0.96 27.65
N GLN A 454 -1.77 1.03 28.04
CA GLN A 454 -1.17 0.21 29.11
C GLN A 454 -1.39 0.79 30.51
N ASP A 455 -1.30 2.12 30.64
CA ASP A 455 -1.48 2.84 31.91
C ASP A 455 -1.90 4.30 31.67
N GLY A 456 -1.98 5.11 32.71
CA GLY A 456 -2.41 6.51 32.61
C GLY A 456 -1.48 7.43 31.79
N ALA A 457 -0.20 7.11 31.65
CA ALA A 457 0.75 7.88 30.83
C ALA A 457 0.81 7.33 29.39
N HIS A 458 0.68 6.03 29.22
CA HIS A 458 0.83 5.32 27.94
C HIS A 458 -0.55 4.86 27.43
N ALA A 459 -1.38 5.81 27.03
CA ALA A 459 -2.77 5.58 26.61
C ALA A 459 -3.15 6.41 25.39
N ASN A 460 -4.35 6.13 24.88
CA ASN A 460 -5.00 6.90 23.83
C ASN A 460 -5.87 7.99 24.45
N ARG A 461 -5.53 9.27 24.25
CA ARG A 461 -6.20 10.42 24.87
C ARG A 461 -6.83 11.34 23.84
N GLU A 462 -7.91 12.02 24.20
CA GLU A 462 -8.57 12.98 23.30
C GLU A 462 -8.88 12.38 21.91
N ILE A 463 -9.24 11.10 21.85
CA ILE A 463 -9.59 10.42 20.61
C ILE A 463 -11.05 10.72 20.29
N VAL A 464 -11.33 11.10 19.04
CA VAL A 464 -12.70 11.41 18.60
C VAL A 464 -13.05 10.59 17.36
N LEU A 465 -14.12 9.81 17.44
CA LEU A 465 -14.78 9.22 16.28
C LEU A 465 -16.07 10.00 16.03
N GLU A 466 -16.19 10.60 14.86
CA GLU A 466 -17.30 11.48 14.51
C GLU A 466 -17.88 11.14 13.13
N ASN A 467 -19.22 11.17 13.04
CA ASN A 467 -19.94 10.94 11.77
C ASN A 467 -19.62 9.59 11.11
N VAL A 468 -19.51 8.52 11.92
CA VAL A 468 -19.38 7.15 11.40
C VAL A 468 -20.71 6.72 10.76
N SER A 469 -20.66 6.07 9.61
CA SER A 469 -21.84 5.58 8.89
C SER A 469 -21.68 4.14 8.40
N PHE A 470 -22.81 3.45 8.24
CA PHE A 470 -22.90 2.13 7.62
C PHE A 470 -23.86 2.21 6.42
N ASN A 471 -23.38 1.86 5.22
CA ASN A 471 -24.14 1.95 3.97
C ASN A 471 -24.87 3.30 3.78
N GLY A 472 -24.18 4.40 4.13
CA GLY A 472 -24.72 5.77 4.05
C GLY A 472 -25.63 6.21 5.20
N ARG A 473 -26.01 5.30 6.11
CA ARG A 473 -26.76 5.64 7.33
C ARG A 473 -25.79 5.99 8.46
N ARG A 474 -25.89 7.19 9.02
CA ARG A 474 -25.14 7.58 10.23
C ARG A 474 -25.47 6.62 11.40
N LEU A 475 -24.43 6.14 12.08
CA LEU A 475 -24.55 5.31 13.26
C LEU A 475 -24.72 6.17 14.52
N LEU A 476 -25.54 5.69 15.46
CA LEU A 476 -25.55 6.19 16.83
C LEU A 476 -24.32 5.64 17.59
N PRO A 477 -23.83 6.32 18.64
CA PRO A 477 -22.68 5.87 19.43
C PRO A 477 -22.78 4.41 19.89
N GLU A 478 -23.94 3.96 20.36
CA GLU A 478 -24.18 2.59 20.82
C GLU A 478 -24.15 1.52 19.70
N GLN A 479 -24.18 1.94 18.44
CA GLN A 479 -24.07 1.05 17.28
C GLN A 479 -22.62 0.88 16.81
N ILE A 480 -21.69 1.70 17.32
CA ILE A 480 -20.26 1.57 17.04
C ILE A 480 -19.70 0.57 18.05
N ARG A 481 -19.10 -0.50 17.55
CA ARG A 481 -18.43 -1.50 18.38
C ARG A 481 -17.09 -0.95 18.87
N LEU A 482 -17.11 -0.34 20.05
CA LEU A 482 -15.93 0.22 20.70
C LEU A 482 -15.41 -0.71 21.80
N GLU A 483 -14.15 -1.12 21.67
CA GLU A 483 -13.40 -1.86 22.68
C GLU A 483 -12.23 -0.98 23.12
N LYS A 484 -12.13 -0.66 24.41
CA LYS A 484 -11.07 0.23 24.90
C LYS A 484 -10.55 -0.17 26.26
N SER A 485 -9.29 0.16 26.56
CA SER A 485 -8.75 -0.04 27.90
C SER A 485 -9.38 0.95 28.91
N PRO A 486 -9.23 0.70 30.23
CA PRO A 486 -9.67 1.63 31.26
C PRO A 486 -8.95 2.98 31.23
N PHE A 487 -7.78 3.06 30.60
CA PHE A 487 -6.94 4.27 30.54
C PHE A 487 -7.25 5.15 29.32
N ASP A 488 -7.91 4.59 28.31
CA ASP A 488 -8.18 5.28 27.06
C ASP A 488 -9.40 6.23 27.14
N GLU A 489 -9.26 7.41 26.54
CA GLU A 489 -10.28 8.44 26.43
C GLU A 489 -10.73 8.59 24.98
N VAL A 490 -11.84 7.93 24.64
CA VAL A 490 -12.42 7.91 23.30
C VAL A 490 -13.84 8.47 23.35
N ALA A 491 -14.11 9.50 22.55
CA ALA A 491 -15.43 10.12 22.41
C ALA A 491 -16.07 9.73 21.07
N LEU A 492 -17.32 9.28 21.12
CA LEU A 492 -18.15 9.00 19.94
C LEU A 492 -19.12 10.18 19.74
N LYS A 493 -19.15 10.78 18.54
CA LYS A 493 -19.91 12.00 18.24
C LYS A 493 -20.79 11.89 16.99
#